data_AF-A0A0N7M8M1-F1
#
_entry.id   AF-A0A0N7M8M1-F1
#
_cell.length_a   1.000
_cell.length_b   1.000
_cell.length_c   1.000
_cell.angle_alpha   90.00
_cell.angle_beta   90.00
_cell.angle_gamma   90.00
#
_symmetry.space_group_name_H-M   'P 1'
#
loop_
_entity.id
_entity.type
_entity.pdbx_description
1 polymer ?
#
loop_
_entity_poly.entity_id
_entity_poly.type
_entity_poly.pdbx_seq_one_letter_code
_entity_poly.pdbx_strand_id
1 'polypeptide(L)'
;MTVTIGLYFLFSGMAPTADVEAHYENRPGTVRIASWKPGDARLLKVKGKPVTIWRRDLAEMASAMAQFDPSVPLEEWSGLLESGSLKQELGPEVFARLEWFIVSLISTAGLGCIILAKTGNYAGFFDPCAGVHYDMWGRPQKGPTNEILVVPPHRTNVEGQFVVIDTSRLPAPK
;
A
#
# COMPACT_ATOMS: atom_id res chain seq x y z
N MET A 1 34.32 32.67 12.13
CA MET A 1 34.51 31.77 10.96
C MET A 1 34.92 30.34 11.36
N THR A 2 35.80 30.15 12.33
CA THR A 2 36.22 28.80 12.80
C THR A 2 35.12 28.04 13.56
N VAL A 3 34.38 28.70 14.45
CA VAL A 3 33.26 28.09 15.21
C VAL A 3 32.14 27.60 14.29
N THR A 4 31.81 28.37 13.25
CA THR A 4 30.80 28.00 12.23
C THR A 4 31.21 26.78 11.41
N ILE A 5 32.50 26.62 11.08
CA ILE A 5 33.02 25.45 10.38
C ILE A 5 32.97 24.22 11.29
N GLY A 6 33.36 24.36 12.57
CA GLY A 6 33.27 23.28 13.55
C GLY A 6 31.84 22.78 13.76
N LEU A 7 30.87 23.70 13.89
CA LEU A 7 29.44 23.37 13.96
C LEU A 7 28.96 22.65 12.70
N TYR A 8 29.35 23.13 11.51
CA TYR A 8 28.98 22.46 10.25
C TYR A 8 29.45 21.01 10.21
N PHE A 9 30.72 20.74 10.54
CA PHE A 9 31.24 19.38 10.55
C PHE A 9 30.55 18.50 11.60
N LEU A 10 30.24 19.04 12.78
CA LEU A 10 29.53 18.33 13.83
C LEU A 10 28.11 17.93 13.40
N PHE A 11 27.36 18.83 12.77
CA PHE A 11 26.04 18.51 12.21
C PHE A 11 26.13 17.58 11.00
N SER A 12 27.13 17.75 10.13
CA SER A 12 27.32 16.87 8.97
C SER A 12 27.70 15.44 9.38
N GLY A 13 28.40 15.26 10.52
CA GLY A 13 28.70 13.95 11.08
C GLY A 13 27.49 13.20 11.63
N MET A 14 26.35 13.88 11.79
CA MET A 14 25.06 13.26 12.16
C MET A 14 24.20 12.92 10.93
N ALA A 15 24.61 13.32 9.73
CA ALA A 15 23.93 12.94 8.49
C ALA A 15 24.14 11.44 8.20
N PRO A 16 23.29 10.82 7.36
CA PRO A 16 23.47 9.44 6.92
C PRO A 16 24.86 9.24 6.33
N THR A 17 25.50 8.12 6.65
CA THR A 17 26.79 7.76 6.09
C THR A 17 26.65 7.39 4.61
N ALA A 18 27.73 7.54 3.84
CA ALA A 18 27.72 7.33 2.39
C ALA A 18 27.27 5.91 1.97
N ASP A 19 27.51 4.89 2.81
CA ASP A 19 27.02 3.53 2.59
C ASP A 19 25.49 3.45 2.72
N VAL A 20 24.89 4.17 3.68
CA VAL A 20 23.43 4.26 3.84
C VAL A 20 22.80 5.03 2.68
N GLU A 21 23.43 6.12 2.23
CA GLU A 21 22.98 6.88 1.05
C GLU A 21 23.03 6.05 -0.24
N ALA A 22 24.11 5.29 -0.45
CA ALA A 22 24.24 4.41 -1.61
C ALA A 22 23.17 3.30 -1.63
N HIS A 23 22.75 2.81 -0.46
CA HIS A 23 21.63 1.86 -0.37
C HIS A 23 20.25 2.50 -0.61
N TYR A 24 20.14 3.82 -0.48
CA TYR A 24 18.90 4.59 -0.68
C TYR A 24 18.69 5.04 -2.14
N GLU A 25 19.34 4.42 -3.12
CA GLU A 25 19.04 4.74 -4.52
C GLU A 25 17.53 4.54 -4.83
N ASN A 26 16.90 5.59 -5.38
CA ASN A 26 15.49 5.69 -5.77
C ASN A 26 15.12 4.77 -6.97
N ARG A 27 15.64 3.54 -7.01
CA ARG A 27 15.25 2.56 -8.01
C ARG A 27 13.94 1.90 -7.58
N PRO A 28 12.99 1.68 -8.51
CA PRO A 28 11.76 0.98 -8.18
C PRO A 28 12.06 -0.44 -7.69
N GLY A 29 11.36 -0.87 -6.65
CA GLY A 29 11.48 -2.21 -6.12
C GLY A 29 10.69 -3.20 -6.98
N THR A 30 11.29 -4.35 -7.28
CA THR A 30 10.62 -5.42 -8.02
C THR A 30 10.29 -6.56 -7.07
N VAL A 31 9.03 -6.98 -7.06
CA VAL A 31 8.53 -8.10 -6.24
C VAL A 31 7.98 -9.18 -7.15
N ARG A 32 8.39 -10.43 -6.93
CA ARG A 32 7.85 -11.60 -7.63
C ARG A 32 6.55 -12.05 -6.97
N ILE A 33 5.48 -12.11 -7.75
CA ILE A 33 4.11 -12.40 -7.28
C ILE A 33 3.52 -13.71 -7.82
N ALA A 34 4.23 -14.41 -8.71
CA ALA A 34 3.72 -15.61 -9.40
C ALA A 34 3.19 -16.74 -8.47
N SER A 35 3.68 -16.83 -7.23
CA SER A 35 3.33 -17.90 -6.29
C SER A 35 2.15 -17.58 -5.36
N TRP A 36 1.46 -16.45 -5.58
CA TRP A 36 0.47 -15.93 -4.63
C TRP A 36 -0.92 -16.39 -5.03
N LYS A 37 -1.72 -16.86 -4.07
CA LYS A 37 -3.11 -17.27 -4.33
C LYS A 37 -4.06 -16.09 -4.14
N PRO A 38 -5.23 -16.06 -4.81
CA PRO A 38 -6.29 -15.09 -4.48
C PRO A 38 -6.62 -15.15 -2.98
N GLY A 39 -6.75 -13.99 -2.34
CA GLY A 39 -6.92 -13.83 -0.90
C GLY A 39 -5.62 -13.66 -0.11
N ASP A 40 -4.45 -13.91 -0.71
CA ASP A 40 -3.15 -13.71 -0.06
C ASP A 40 -2.86 -12.21 0.12
N ALA A 41 -2.67 -11.79 1.38
CA ALA A 41 -2.09 -10.50 1.73
C ALA A 41 -0.73 -10.71 2.40
N ARG A 42 0.33 -10.08 1.89
CA ARG A 42 1.68 -10.20 2.45
C ARG A 42 2.31 -8.84 2.68
N LEU A 43 2.86 -8.68 3.88
CA LEU A 43 3.73 -7.56 4.22
C LEU A 43 5.14 -7.86 3.71
N LEU A 44 5.68 -6.94 2.91
CA LEU A 44 7.02 -7.03 2.34
C LEU A 44 7.80 -5.75 2.62
N LYS A 45 9.12 -5.89 2.73
CA LYS A 45 10.03 -4.76 2.79
C LYS A 45 10.56 -4.47 1.39
N VAL A 46 10.08 -3.39 0.78
CA VAL A 46 10.52 -2.93 -0.54
C VAL A 46 11.45 -1.75 -0.35
N LYS A 47 12.74 -1.92 -0.66
CA LYS A 47 13.77 -0.85 -0.53
C LYS A 47 13.76 -0.17 0.86
N GLY A 48 13.66 -0.95 1.92
CA GLY A 48 13.64 -0.41 3.28
C GLY A 48 12.24 -0.08 3.81
N LYS A 49 11.26 0.14 2.94
CA LYS A 49 9.91 0.59 3.30
C LYS A 49 8.91 -0.58 3.35
N PRO A 50 8.07 -0.67 4.39
CA PRO A 50 7.05 -1.71 4.51
C PRO A 50 5.86 -1.41 3.58
N VAL A 51 5.56 -2.35 2.70
CA VAL A 51 4.44 -2.28 1.76
C VAL A 51 3.65 -3.59 1.87
N THR A 52 2.33 -3.49 1.94
CA THR A 52 1.47 -4.66 1.74
C THR A 52 1.09 -4.75 0.28
N ILE A 53 1.26 -5.94 -0.26
CA ILE A 53 0.64 -6.34 -1.51
C ILE A 53 -0.47 -7.32 -1.12
N TRP A 54 -1.68 -7.08 -1.62
CA TRP A 54 -2.84 -7.92 -1.39
C TRP A 54 -3.41 -8.31 -2.74
N ARG A 55 -3.37 -9.61 -3.03
CA ARG A 55 -4.08 -10.21 -4.15
C ARG A 55 -5.51 -10.52 -3.70
N ARG A 56 -6.46 -9.65 -3.99
CA ARG A 56 -7.86 -9.79 -3.58
C ARG A 56 -8.51 -10.97 -4.29
N ASP A 57 -9.36 -11.70 -3.56
CA ASP A 57 -10.28 -12.66 -4.17
C ASP A 57 -11.54 -11.97 -4.75
N LEU A 58 -12.43 -12.73 -5.39
CA LEU A 58 -13.66 -12.19 -5.99
C LEU A 58 -14.60 -11.57 -4.95
N ALA A 59 -14.73 -12.18 -3.77
CA ALA A 59 -15.60 -11.68 -2.71
C ALA A 59 -15.04 -10.41 -2.06
N GLU A 60 -13.73 -10.33 -1.89
CA GLU A 60 -12.97 -9.18 -1.43
C GLU A 60 -13.03 -8.04 -2.44
N MET A 61 -12.96 -8.32 -3.74
CA MET A 61 -13.18 -7.31 -4.78
C MET A 61 -14.62 -6.79 -4.78
N ALA A 62 -15.62 -7.67 -4.64
CA ALA A 62 -17.02 -7.26 -4.54
C ALA A 62 -17.25 -6.35 -3.32
N SER A 63 -16.68 -6.74 -2.17
CA SER A 63 -16.76 -5.96 -0.93
C SER A 63 -16.08 -4.60 -1.07
N ALA A 64 -14.93 -4.54 -1.72
CA ALA A 64 -14.25 -3.28 -2.01
C ALA A 64 -15.12 -2.41 -2.92
N MET A 65 -15.68 -2.95 -4.00
CA MET A 65 -16.54 -2.19 -4.92
C MET A 65 -17.81 -1.67 -4.23
N ALA A 66 -18.46 -2.48 -3.40
CA ALA A 66 -19.62 -2.05 -2.60
C ALA A 66 -19.27 -0.92 -1.62
N GLN A 67 -18.05 -0.90 -1.07
CA GLN A 67 -17.56 0.22 -0.26
C GLN A 67 -17.21 1.46 -1.10
N PHE A 68 -16.86 1.30 -2.37
CA PHE A 68 -16.56 2.41 -3.27
C PHE A 68 -17.84 3.10 -3.73
N ASP A 69 -18.82 2.31 -4.18
CA ASP A 69 -20.15 2.77 -4.60
C ASP A 69 -21.24 2.06 -3.78
N PRO A 70 -21.71 2.70 -2.69
CA PRO A 70 -22.75 2.16 -1.84
C PRO A 70 -24.14 2.09 -2.48
N SER A 71 -24.33 2.67 -3.68
CA SER A 71 -25.63 2.64 -4.37
C SER A 71 -25.95 1.28 -4.99
N VAL A 72 -24.93 0.47 -5.23
CA VAL A 72 -25.03 -0.85 -5.86
C VAL A 72 -24.83 -1.94 -4.79
N PRO A 73 -25.78 -2.89 -4.61
CA PRO A 73 -25.66 -3.97 -3.64
C PRO A 73 -24.47 -4.91 -3.89
N LEU A 74 -24.02 -5.59 -2.84
CA LEU A 74 -22.89 -6.52 -2.89
C LEU A 74 -23.14 -7.68 -3.86
N GLU A 75 -24.38 -8.16 -3.93
CA GLU A 75 -24.79 -9.29 -4.76
C GLU A 75 -24.64 -8.96 -6.26
N GLU A 76 -24.94 -7.72 -6.63
CA GLU A 76 -24.79 -7.23 -8.00
C GLU A 76 -23.32 -7.14 -8.39
N TRP A 77 -22.47 -6.57 -7.53
CA TRP A 77 -21.02 -6.56 -7.74
C TRP A 77 -20.43 -7.97 -7.87
N SER A 78 -20.91 -8.90 -7.06
CA SER A 78 -20.48 -10.31 -7.12
C SER A 78 -20.84 -10.94 -8.46
N GLY A 79 -22.08 -10.73 -8.93
CA GLY A 79 -22.53 -11.22 -10.25
C GLY A 79 -21.74 -10.63 -11.43
N LEU A 80 -21.38 -9.34 -11.37
CA LEU A 80 -20.55 -8.69 -12.39
C LEU A 80 -19.11 -9.24 -12.44
N LEU A 81 -18.55 -9.59 -11.29
CA LEU A 81 -17.22 -10.20 -11.19
C LEU A 81 -17.22 -11.64 -11.69
N GLU A 82 -18.23 -12.44 -11.34
CA GLU A 82 -18.37 -13.84 -11.77
C GLU A 82 -18.63 -13.97 -13.28
N SER A 83 -19.47 -13.08 -13.83
CA SER A 83 -19.75 -13.04 -15.26
C SER A 83 -18.58 -12.51 -16.11
N GLY A 84 -17.59 -11.87 -15.46
CA GLY A 84 -16.44 -11.26 -16.14
C GLY A 84 -16.76 -9.96 -16.90
N SER A 85 -18.00 -9.46 -16.82
CA SER A 85 -18.42 -8.19 -17.46
C SER A 85 -17.60 -7.02 -16.93
N LEU A 86 -17.32 -6.99 -15.62
CA LEU A 86 -16.56 -5.92 -14.99
C LEU A 86 -15.14 -5.80 -15.55
N LYS A 87 -14.51 -6.94 -15.91
CA LYS A 87 -13.19 -6.96 -16.54
C LYS A 87 -13.22 -6.37 -17.95
N GLN A 88 -14.32 -6.57 -18.67
CA GLN A 88 -14.53 -6.02 -20.01
C GLN A 88 -14.77 -4.50 -19.98
N GLU A 89 -15.50 -4.01 -18.97
CA GLU A 89 -15.80 -2.59 -18.81
C GLU A 89 -14.61 -1.77 -18.31
N LEU A 90 -13.92 -2.22 -17.25
CA LEU A 90 -12.78 -1.50 -16.66
C LEU A 90 -11.50 -1.63 -17.50
N GLY A 91 -11.43 -2.65 -18.36
CA GLY A 91 -10.23 -3.03 -19.08
C GLY A 91 -9.19 -3.76 -18.21
N PRO A 92 -8.17 -4.36 -18.85
CA PRO A 92 -7.25 -5.28 -18.18
C PRO A 92 -6.36 -4.61 -17.13
N GLU A 93 -5.93 -3.37 -17.35
CA GLU A 93 -5.03 -2.67 -16.42
C GLU A 93 -5.73 -2.25 -15.12
N VAL A 94 -6.95 -1.70 -15.22
CA VAL A 94 -7.70 -1.23 -14.06
C VAL A 94 -8.18 -2.43 -13.24
N PHE A 95 -8.64 -3.48 -13.91
CA PHE A 95 -8.99 -4.74 -13.24
C PHE A 95 -7.79 -5.34 -12.50
N ALA A 96 -6.58 -5.29 -13.10
CA ALA A 96 -5.37 -5.75 -12.42
C ALA A 96 -5.06 -4.94 -11.16
N ARG A 97 -5.37 -3.63 -11.10
CA ARG A 97 -5.22 -2.82 -9.87
C ARG A 97 -6.30 -3.12 -8.82
N LEU A 98 -7.48 -3.57 -9.25
CA LEU A 98 -8.54 -4.03 -8.36
C LEU A 98 -8.15 -5.35 -7.68
N GLU A 99 -7.61 -6.30 -8.46
CA GLU A 99 -7.09 -7.59 -7.97
C GLU A 99 -5.82 -7.41 -7.13
N TRP A 100 -4.86 -6.62 -7.60
CA TRP A 100 -3.58 -6.40 -6.92
C TRP A 100 -3.58 -5.04 -6.22
N PHE A 101 -4.04 -5.02 -4.97
CA PHE A 101 -4.05 -3.82 -4.16
C PHE A 101 -2.74 -3.66 -3.40
N ILE A 102 -2.07 -2.53 -3.57
CA ILE A 102 -0.74 -2.27 -3.01
C ILE A 102 -0.80 -0.99 -2.19
N VAL A 103 -0.39 -1.07 -0.93
CA VAL A 103 -0.52 0.05 0.00
C VAL A 103 0.66 0.15 0.96
N SER A 104 1.05 1.38 1.28
CA SER A 104 1.99 1.67 2.37
C SER A 104 1.36 1.29 3.71
N LEU A 105 2.08 0.54 4.54
CA LEU A 105 1.62 0.23 5.90
C LEU A 105 2.17 1.18 6.97
N ILE A 106 2.89 2.22 6.58
CA ILE A 106 3.31 3.24 7.53
C ILE A 106 2.09 4.12 7.82
N SER A 107 1.63 4.06 9.07
CA SER A 107 0.63 5.00 9.58
C SER A 107 1.15 6.42 9.43
N THR A 108 0.48 7.22 8.61
CA THR A 108 0.72 8.66 8.48
C THR A 108 0.17 9.42 9.70
N ALA A 109 -0.85 8.82 10.33
CA ALA A 109 -1.58 9.30 11.49
C ALA A 109 -0.79 9.27 12.81
N GLY A 110 0.11 8.29 12.97
CA GLY A 110 0.85 8.03 14.21
C GLY A 110 2.36 8.29 14.11
N LEU A 111 3.12 7.60 14.97
CA LEU A 111 4.59 7.57 15.01
C LEU A 111 5.19 6.60 13.97
N GLY A 112 4.53 6.41 12.83
CA GLY A 112 4.98 5.45 11.82
C GLY A 112 4.75 3.99 12.15
N CYS A 113 3.72 3.67 12.95
CA CYS A 113 3.34 2.29 13.26
C CYS A 113 2.97 1.49 12.00
N ILE A 114 3.15 0.16 12.09
CA ILE A 114 2.79 -0.75 11.01
C ILE A 114 1.31 -1.10 11.10
N ILE A 115 0.59 -0.76 10.05
CA ILE A 115 -0.81 -1.09 9.85
C ILE A 115 -0.94 -2.58 9.52
N LEU A 116 -1.94 -3.23 10.13
CA LEU A 116 -2.25 -4.64 9.90
C LEU A 116 -3.30 -4.77 8.79
N ALA A 117 -3.02 -5.60 7.79
CA ALA A 117 -3.98 -5.96 6.75
C ALA A 117 -5.00 -7.01 7.25
N LYS A 118 -6.16 -7.09 6.59
CA LYS A 118 -7.26 -8.02 6.90
C LYS A 118 -7.71 -7.97 8.37
N THR A 119 -7.56 -6.82 9.00
CA THR A 119 -7.85 -6.61 10.42
C THR A 119 -8.71 -5.36 10.59
N GLY A 120 -9.56 -5.35 11.62
CA GLY A 120 -10.43 -4.23 11.95
C GLY A 120 -11.87 -4.41 11.45
N ASN A 121 -12.69 -3.39 11.67
CA ASN A 121 -14.16 -3.51 11.53
C ASN A 121 -14.66 -3.42 10.09
N TYR A 122 -13.83 -2.99 9.14
CA TYR A 122 -14.24 -2.72 7.75
C TYR A 122 -13.58 -3.65 6.73
N ALA A 123 -13.10 -4.82 7.21
CA ALA A 123 -12.42 -5.84 6.42
C ALA A 123 -11.18 -5.37 5.63
N GLY A 124 -10.69 -4.15 5.87
CA GLY A 124 -9.52 -3.58 5.22
C GLY A 124 -8.29 -3.65 6.12
N PHE A 125 -8.00 -2.54 6.78
CA PHE A 125 -6.77 -2.38 7.56
C PHE A 125 -7.02 -1.81 8.95
N PHE A 126 -6.08 -2.03 9.86
CA PHE A 126 -6.15 -1.53 11.23
C PHE A 126 -4.80 -1.00 11.71
N ASP A 127 -4.80 0.23 12.22
CA ASP A 127 -3.67 0.81 12.95
C ASP A 127 -3.84 0.57 14.46
N PRO A 128 -3.05 -0.34 15.07
CA PRO A 128 -3.15 -0.63 16.49
C PRO A 128 -2.67 0.51 17.40
N CYS A 129 -1.87 1.46 16.89
CA CYS A 129 -1.32 2.54 17.70
C CYS A 129 -2.33 3.66 17.93
N ALA A 130 -3.01 4.10 16.86
CA ALA A 130 -4.01 5.16 16.93
C ALA A 130 -5.45 4.62 17.02
N GLY A 131 -5.64 3.30 16.88
CA GLY A 131 -6.98 2.68 16.85
C GLY A 131 -7.78 3.07 15.61
N VAL A 132 -7.11 3.33 14.47
CA VAL A 132 -7.76 3.72 13.21
C VAL A 132 -8.12 2.47 12.41
N HIS A 133 -9.36 2.40 11.96
CA HIS A 133 -9.85 1.36 11.07
C HIS A 133 -10.02 1.92 9.67
N TYR A 134 -9.50 1.19 8.69
CA TYR A 134 -9.57 1.52 7.28
C TYR A 134 -10.43 0.51 6.53
N ASP A 135 -11.10 1.00 5.50
CA ASP A 135 -11.81 0.16 4.54
C ASP A 135 -10.84 -0.56 3.59
N MET A 136 -11.39 -1.35 2.66
CA MET A 136 -10.57 -2.15 1.73
C MET A 136 -9.74 -1.28 0.78
N TRP A 137 -10.09 -0.01 0.59
CA TRP A 137 -9.35 0.96 -0.22
C TRP A 137 -8.32 1.76 0.58
N GLY A 138 -8.16 1.47 1.88
CA GLY A 138 -7.23 2.21 2.74
C GLY A 138 -7.76 3.59 3.12
N ARG A 139 -9.07 3.84 3.03
CA ARG A 139 -9.69 5.08 3.52
C ARG A 139 -10.09 4.90 4.99
N PRO A 140 -9.81 5.88 5.87
CA PRO A 140 -10.18 5.78 7.28
C PRO A 140 -11.70 5.87 7.44
N GLN A 141 -12.27 4.95 8.21
CA GLN A 141 -13.71 4.90 8.51
C GLN A 141 -14.01 5.19 9.98
N LYS A 142 -13.05 4.85 10.86
CA LYS A 142 -13.18 5.06 12.31
C LYS A 142 -11.82 5.35 12.90
N GLY A 143 -11.73 6.33 13.79
CA GLY A 143 -10.50 6.66 14.52
C GLY A 143 -10.26 8.17 14.57
N PRO A 144 -9.16 8.60 15.21
CA PRO A 144 -8.83 10.02 15.37
C PRO A 144 -8.34 10.70 14.08
N THR A 145 -8.02 9.95 13.03
CA THR A 145 -7.33 10.48 11.85
C THR A 145 -8.10 10.28 10.56
N ASN A 146 -8.09 11.30 9.70
CA ASN A 146 -8.79 11.35 8.40
C ASN A 146 -7.85 11.13 7.20
N GLU A 147 -6.61 10.68 7.42
CA GLU A 147 -5.63 10.49 6.37
C GLU A 147 -5.80 9.13 5.67
N ILE A 148 -5.77 9.15 4.33
CA ILE A 148 -5.87 7.96 3.47
C ILE A 148 -4.50 7.31 3.35
N LEU A 149 -4.47 5.98 3.34
CA LEU A 149 -3.24 5.23 3.15
C LEU A 149 -2.62 5.51 1.78
N VAL A 150 -1.30 5.70 1.79
CA VAL A 150 -0.55 6.03 0.57
C VAL A 150 -0.44 4.78 -0.31
N VAL A 151 -1.07 4.84 -1.48
CA VAL A 151 -0.88 3.84 -2.55
C VAL A 151 0.33 4.28 -3.39
N PRO A 152 1.44 3.53 -3.38
CA PRO A 152 2.60 3.87 -4.20
C PRO A 152 2.27 3.68 -5.69
N PRO A 153 2.86 4.49 -6.59
CA PRO A 153 2.81 4.22 -8.02
C PRO A 153 3.40 2.83 -8.28
N HIS A 154 2.64 1.97 -8.94
CA HIS A 154 3.07 0.62 -9.25
C HIS A 154 2.60 0.20 -10.64
N ARG A 155 3.31 -0.76 -11.21
CA ARG A 155 2.95 -1.39 -12.47
C ARG A 155 3.11 -2.90 -12.33
N THR A 156 2.08 -3.61 -12.73
CA THR A 156 2.10 -5.07 -12.82
C THR A 156 2.49 -5.45 -14.24
N ASN A 157 3.40 -6.42 -14.41
CA ASN A 157 3.69 -6.94 -15.74
C ASN A 157 2.46 -7.71 -16.29
N VAL A 158 2.22 -7.65 -17.60
CA VAL A 158 1.10 -8.31 -18.30
C VAL A 158 1.07 -9.82 -18.05
N GLU A 159 2.24 -10.42 -17.80
CA GLU A 159 2.38 -11.85 -17.49
C GLU A 159 2.08 -12.19 -16.01
N GLY A 160 1.76 -11.21 -15.15
CA GLY A 160 1.40 -11.44 -13.75
C GLY A 160 2.53 -11.98 -12.87
N GLN A 161 3.79 -11.88 -13.32
CA GLN A 161 4.93 -12.47 -12.62
C GLN A 161 5.60 -11.51 -11.61
N PHE A 162 5.62 -10.21 -11.94
CA PHE A 162 6.31 -9.19 -11.17
C PHE A 162 5.49 -7.91 -11.04
N VAL A 163 5.62 -7.27 -9.88
CA VAL A 163 5.14 -5.93 -9.61
C VAL A 163 6.35 -5.03 -9.42
N VAL A 164 6.36 -3.91 -10.13
CA VAL A 164 7.33 -2.84 -10.00
C VAL A 164 6.68 -1.72 -9.19
N ILE A 165 7.25 -1.40 -8.02
CA ILE A 165 6.72 -0.41 -7.09
C ILE A 165 7.70 0.74 -6.96
N ASP A 166 7.24 1.96 -7.20
CA ASP A 166 8.00 3.17 -6.93
C ASP A 166 7.85 3.56 -5.45
N THR A 167 8.94 3.45 -4.71
CA THR A 167 8.99 3.74 -3.26
C THR A 167 9.40 5.18 -2.95
N SER A 168 9.66 6.02 -3.96
CA SER A 168 10.16 7.40 -3.76
C SER A 168 9.18 8.29 -3.01
N ARG A 169 7.87 8.08 -3.20
CA ARG A 169 6.78 8.86 -2.59
C ARG A 169 6.23 8.24 -1.30
N LEU A 170 6.76 7.10 -0.89
CA LEU A 170 6.29 6.44 0.33
C LEU A 170 6.80 7.22 1.56
N PRO A 171 5.94 7.41 2.58
CA PRO A 171 6.36 8.03 3.83
C PRO A 171 7.56 7.29 4.40
N ALA A 172 8.48 8.02 5.03
CA ALA A 172 9.51 7.40 5.85
C ALA A 172 8.92 7.09 7.22
N PRO A 173 9.32 5.99 7.88
CA PRO A 173 9.09 5.86 9.31
C PRO A 173 9.71 7.08 10.01
N LYS A 174 8.94 7.72 10.89
CA LYS A 174 9.40 8.86 11.68
C LYS A 174 10.26 8.41 12.84
#